data_AF-A0A8C6TUH1-F1
#
_entry.id   AF-A0A8C6TUH1-F1
#
_cell.length_a   1.000
_cell.length_b   1.000
_cell.length_c   1.000
_cell.angle_alpha   90.00
_cell.angle_beta   90.00
_cell.angle_gamma   90.00
#
_symmetry.space_group_name_H-M   'P 1'
#
loop_
_entity.id
_entity.type
_entity.pdbx_description
1 polymer ?
#
loop_
_entity_poly.entity_id
_entity_poly.type
_entity_poly.pdbx_seq_one_letter_code
_entity_poly.pdbx_strand_id
1 'polypeptide(L)'
;MEIDQASQPLKTAKPLGLGQWGTAEFGCSEKQQKFLRLMGGFKKGFQPASSSGGGGNMALGRDAQQQLQQGLLGQFEHAQSRRMDSSNRGAGLGFKASSKRFSIDANVTRSIRFDD
;
A
#
# COMPACT_ATOMS: atom_id res chain seq x y z
N MET A 1 -27.68 36.46 2.56
CA MET A 1 -27.53 35.23 1.75
C MET A 1 -26.78 35.58 0.46
N GLU A 2 -25.49 35.93 0.55
CA GLU A 2 -24.79 36.61 -0.57
C GLU A 2 -23.34 36.12 -0.78
N ILE A 3 -22.96 35.00 -0.16
CA ILE A 3 -21.60 34.45 -0.23
C ILE A 3 -21.46 33.34 -1.29
N ASP A 4 -22.59 32.86 -1.82
CA ASP A 4 -22.64 31.69 -2.71
C ASP A 4 -22.38 32.01 -4.20
N GLN A 5 -22.47 33.28 -4.60
CA GLN A 5 -22.30 33.68 -6.01
C GLN A 5 -20.84 33.71 -6.48
N ALA A 6 -19.88 34.03 -5.60
CA ALA A 6 -18.46 34.10 -5.97
C ALA A 6 -17.77 32.72 -6.07
N SER A 7 -18.47 31.64 -5.71
CA SER A 7 -17.91 30.29 -5.56
C SER A 7 -18.25 29.35 -6.73
N GLN A 8 -18.94 29.81 -7.77
CA GLN A 8 -19.22 28.96 -8.92
C GLN A 8 -17.96 28.82 -9.79
N PRO A 9 -17.46 27.61 -10.04
CA PRO A 9 -16.36 27.44 -10.99
C PRO A 9 -16.85 27.84 -12.37
N LEU A 10 -16.09 28.73 -13.05
CA LEU A 10 -16.30 29.02 -14.45
C LEU A 10 -16.30 27.69 -15.22
N LYS A 11 -17.43 27.39 -15.86
CA LYS A 11 -17.58 26.24 -16.75
C LYS A 11 -16.42 26.29 -17.76
N THR A 12 -15.75 25.16 -17.95
CA THR A 12 -14.66 24.90 -18.93
C THR A 12 -13.20 25.10 -18.50
N ALA A 13 -12.83 24.65 -17.29
CA ALA A 13 -11.44 24.24 -17.07
C ALA A 13 -11.42 22.79 -16.60
N LYS A 14 -10.93 21.88 -17.46
CA LYS A 14 -10.36 20.61 -16.97
C LYS A 14 -9.45 20.99 -15.79
N PRO A 15 -9.54 20.34 -14.63
CA PRO A 15 -8.74 20.72 -13.47
C PRO A 15 -7.28 20.32 -13.71
N LEU A 16 -6.61 21.02 -14.62
CA LEU A 16 -5.20 20.97 -14.92
C LEU A 16 -4.50 21.70 -13.78
N GLY A 17 -4.50 21.10 -12.59
CA GLY A 17 -3.76 21.68 -11.48
C GLY A 17 -4.23 21.39 -10.07
N LEU A 18 -4.75 20.20 -9.76
CA LEU A 18 -5.05 19.82 -8.36
C LEU A 18 -3.92 19.01 -7.70
N GLY A 19 -2.77 18.87 -8.36
CA GLY A 19 -1.64 18.07 -7.88
C GLY A 19 -2.05 16.61 -7.60
N GLN A 20 -1.51 16.05 -6.50
CA GLN A 20 -1.72 14.69 -6.00
C GLN A 20 -3.21 14.27 -5.88
N TRP A 21 -4.11 15.23 -5.70
CA TRP A 21 -5.54 14.98 -5.45
C TRP A 21 -6.40 14.97 -6.72
N GLY A 22 -5.83 15.37 -7.87
CA GLY A 22 -6.57 15.37 -9.14
C GLY A 22 -7.02 13.98 -9.59
N THR A 23 -6.29 12.94 -9.16
CA THR A 23 -6.53 11.54 -9.52
C THR A 23 -7.54 10.84 -8.60
N ALA A 24 -7.92 11.47 -7.47
CA ALA A 24 -8.87 10.87 -6.53
C ALA A 24 -10.30 10.88 -7.08
N GLU A 25 -10.95 9.72 -7.11
CA GLU A 25 -12.31 9.55 -7.64
C GLU A 25 -13.34 9.37 -6.51
N PHE A 26 -14.39 10.20 -6.50
CA PHE A 26 -15.39 10.23 -5.42
C PHE A 26 -16.82 9.85 -5.86
N GLY A 27 -16.99 9.41 -7.12
CA GLY A 27 -18.28 9.00 -7.71
C GLY A 27 -19.36 10.10 -7.80
N CYS A 28 -19.10 11.29 -7.25
CA CYS A 28 -20.00 12.44 -7.26
C CYS A 28 -19.17 13.72 -7.38
N SER A 29 -19.53 14.57 -8.35
CA SER A 29 -18.81 15.82 -8.61
C SER A 29 -18.84 16.76 -7.41
N GLU A 30 -19.96 16.83 -6.69
CA GLU A 30 -20.10 17.68 -5.49
C GLU A 30 -19.13 17.24 -4.37
N LYS A 31 -19.03 15.93 -4.12
CA LYS A 31 -18.10 15.38 -3.12
C LYS A 31 -16.65 15.65 -3.49
N GLN A 32 -16.30 15.50 -4.77
CA GLN A 32 -14.97 15.81 -5.26
C GLN A 32 -14.64 17.29 -5.08
N GLN A 33 -15.55 18.20 -5.44
CA GLN A 33 -15.34 19.64 -5.26
C GLN A 33 -15.23 20.02 -3.78
N LYS A 34 -16.06 19.44 -2.92
CA LYS A 34 -15.99 19.65 -1.46
C LYS A 34 -14.65 19.14 -0.89
N PHE A 35 -14.20 17.95 -1.33
CA PHE A 35 -12.92 17.39 -0.95
C PHE A 35 -11.76 18.31 -1.35
N LEU A 36 -11.74 18.74 -2.61
CA LEU A 36 -10.67 19.62 -3.11
C LEU A 36 -10.68 20.97 -2.39
N ARG A 37 -11.85 21.49 -2.01
CA ARG A 37 -11.96 22.70 -1.17
C ARG A 37 -11.38 22.49 0.22
N LEU A 38 -11.68 21.35 0.85
CA LEU A 38 -11.14 20.98 2.16
C LEU A 38 -9.62 20.81 2.12
N MET A 39 -9.10 20.18 1.06
CA MET A 39 -7.67 19.94 0.85
C MET A 39 -6.90 21.17 0.36
N GLY A 40 -7.55 22.34 0.27
CA GLY A 40 -6.90 23.58 -0.15
C GLY A 40 -6.59 23.65 -1.65
N GLY A 41 -7.18 22.79 -2.47
CA GLY A 41 -6.99 22.76 -3.93
C GLY A 41 -7.52 23.98 -4.68
N PHE A 42 -8.33 24.83 -4.04
CA PHE A 42 -8.86 26.08 -4.62
C PHE A 42 -8.24 27.36 -4.03
N LYS A 43 -7.13 27.25 -3.30
CA LYS A 43 -6.49 28.43 -2.68
C LYS A 43 -5.93 29.36 -3.76
N LYS A 44 -6.22 30.66 -3.70
CA LYS A 44 -5.65 31.67 -4.63
C LYS A 44 -4.13 31.74 -4.41
N GLY A 45 -3.36 31.22 -5.35
CA GLY A 45 -1.92 30.98 -5.21
C GLY A 45 -1.52 29.50 -5.12
N PHE A 46 -2.46 28.57 -5.27
CA PHE A 46 -2.14 27.15 -5.48
C PHE A 46 -1.37 27.02 -6.79
N GLN A 47 -0.05 26.91 -6.68
CA GLN A 47 0.77 26.49 -7.81
C GLN A 47 0.49 25.01 -7.99
N PRO A 48 -0.03 24.59 -9.16
CA PRO A 48 -0.07 23.17 -9.45
C PRO A 48 1.36 22.66 -9.33
N ALA A 49 1.59 21.73 -8.40
CA ALA A 49 2.87 21.04 -8.34
C ALA A 49 3.12 20.54 -9.76
N SER A 50 4.16 21.09 -10.39
CA SER A 50 4.59 20.76 -11.74
C SER A 50 4.43 19.27 -11.92
N SER A 51 3.79 18.86 -13.02
CA SER A 51 3.72 17.47 -13.46
C SER A 51 5.12 16.98 -13.88
N SER A 52 6.14 17.20 -13.04
CA SER A 52 7.46 16.65 -13.21
C SER A 52 7.36 15.16 -12.93
N GLY A 53 7.25 14.39 -14.00
CA GLY A 53 7.64 12.98 -14.11
C GLY A 53 7.22 12.07 -12.97
N GLY A 54 6.15 11.30 -13.18
CA GLY A 54 6.01 9.94 -12.62
C GLY A 54 6.26 9.76 -11.12
N GLY A 55 5.89 10.73 -10.28
CA GLY A 55 6.16 10.68 -8.83
C GLY A 55 5.12 9.86 -8.06
N GLY A 56 5.58 8.85 -7.31
CA GLY A 56 4.80 7.88 -6.53
C GLY A 56 3.91 8.39 -5.39
N ASN A 57 3.50 9.65 -5.43
CA ASN A 57 2.61 10.29 -4.45
C ASN A 57 1.30 10.76 -5.11
N MET A 58 0.73 10.01 -6.05
CA MET A 58 -0.61 10.30 -6.58
C MET A 58 -1.67 9.52 -5.79
N ALA A 59 -2.83 10.14 -5.53
CA ALA A 59 -3.97 9.40 -5.03
C ALA A 59 -4.36 8.33 -6.06
N LEU A 60 -4.64 7.11 -5.59
CA LEU A 60 -5.08 6.02 -6.47
C LEU A 60 -6.46 6.34 -7.04
N GLY A 61 -6.61 6.13 -8.36
CA GLY A 61 -7.93 6.13 -9.00
C GLY A 61 -8.74 4.89 -8.61
N ARG A 62 -10.03 4.86 -8.97
CA ARG A 62 -10.96 3.80 -8.57
C ARG A 62 -10.51 2.40 -9.01
N ASP A 63 -10.07 2.25 -10.26
CA ASP A 63 -9.69 0.94 -10.79
C ASP A 63 -8.42 0.41 -10.12
N ALA A 64 -7.41 1.28 -9.95
CA ALA A 64 -6.18 0.95 -9.24
C ALA A 64 -6.45 0.63 -7.76
N GLN A 65 -7.37 1.36 -7.12
CA GLN A 65 -7.81 1.06 -5.75
C GLN A 65 -8.47 -0.31 -5.66
N GLN A 66 -9.37 -0.65 -6.60
CA GLN A 66 -10.03 -1.96 -6.62
C GLN A 66 -9.03 -3.09 -6.84
N GLN A 67 -8.08 -2.92 -7.76
CA GLN A 67 -7.04 -3.90 -8.01
C GLN A 67 -6.15 -4.11 -6.78
N LEU A 68 -5.76 -3.03 -6.10
CA LEU A 68 -5.02 -3.11 -4.84
C LEU A 68 -5.83 -3.86 -3.78
N GLN A 69 -7.11 -3.56 -3.63
CA GLN A 69 -7.99 -4.22 -2.67
C GLN A 69 -8.11 -5.72 -2.94
N GLN A 70 -8.26 -6.12 -4.21
CA GLN A 70 -8.28 -7.54 -4.61
C GLN A 70 -6.95 -8.23 -4.28
N GLY A 71 -5.82 -7.56 -4.56
CA GLY A 71 -4.50 -8.10 -4.21
C GLY A 71 -4.31 -8.28 -2.72
N LEU A 72 -4.72 -7.31 -1.90
CA LEU A 72 -4.66 -7.39 -0.44
C LEU A 72 -5.51 -8.54 0.12
N LEU A 73 -6.71 -8.75 -0.44
CA LEU A 73 -7.58 -9.86 -0.05
C LEU A 73 -6.91 -11.21 -0.37
N GLY A 74 -6.34 -11.37 -1.56
CA GLY A 74 -5.62 -12.59 -1.93
C GLY A 74 -4.41 -12.87 -1.04
N GLN A 75 -3.64 -11.84 -0.66
CA GLN A 75 -2.51 -11.99 0.26
C GLN A 75 -2.97 -12.38 1.68
N PHE A 76 -4.10 -11.85 2.12
CA PHE A 76 -4.69 -12.21 3.41
C PHE A 76 -5.11 -13.68 3.44
N GLU A 77 -5.83 -14.15 2.42
CA GLU A 77 -6.23 -15.55 2.29
C GLU A 77 -5.01 -16.48 2.21
N HIS A 78 -3.98 -16.08 1.45
CA HIS A 78 -2.72 -16.82 1.37
C HIS A 78 -2.04 -16.93 2.74
N ALA A 79 -1.92 -15.82 3.48
CA ALA A 79 -1.34 -15.82 4.82
C ALA A 79 -2.16 -16.67 5.81
N GLN A 80 -3.50 -16.65 5.70
CA GLN A 80 -4.36 -17.52 6.50
C GLN A 80 -4.16 -19.00 6.19
N SER A 81 -4.16 -19.40 4.91
CA SER A 81 -3.92 -20.79 4.52
C SER A 81 -2.57 -21.31 5.02
N ARG A 82 -1.53 -20.46 5.00
CA ARG A 82 -0.20 -20.78 5.54
C ARG A 82 -0.19 -20.98 7.05
N ARG A 83 -1.09 -20.33 7.80
CA ARG A 83 -1.28 -20.58 9.24
C ARG A 83 -2.03 -21.88 9.52
N MET A 84 -2.90 -22.29 8.60
CA MET A 84 -3.66 -23.54 8.69
C MET A 84 -2.87 -24.77 8.25
N ASP A 85 -1.82 -24.59 7.43
CA ASP A 85 -0.72 -25.56 7.28
C ASP A 85 -0.04 -25.77 8.64
N SER A 86 -0.57 -26.73 9.39
CA SER A 86 -0.02 -27.18 10.67
C SER A 86 1.19 -28.11 10.52
N SER A 87 1.49 -28.55 9.29
CA SER A 87 2.60 -29.45 8.96
C SER A 87 3.95 -28.76 9.15
N ASN A 88 4.03 -27.45 8.88
CA ASN A 88 5.21 -26.62 9.11
C ASN A 88 5.18 -25.81 10.43
N ARG A 89 4.34 -26.17 11.42
CA ARG A 89 4.35 -25.48 12.73
C ARG A 89 5.74 -25.57 13.36
N GLY A 90 6.41 -24.42 13.49
CA GLY A 90 7.74 -24.31 14.11
C GLY A 90 8.92 -24.41 13.15
N ALA A 91 8.69 -24.82 11.90
CA ALA A 91 9.66 -24.69 10.83
C ALA A 91 9.65 -23.23 10.36
N GLY A 92 10.69 -22.45 10.71
CA GLY A 92 10.82 -21.07 10.27
C GLY A 92 10.66 -20.91 8.75
N LEU A 93 10.42 -19.69 8.28
CA LEU A 93 10.30 -19.39 6.84
C LEU A 93 11.52 -19.93 6.09
N GLY A 94 11.32 -20.88 5.17
CA GLY A 94 12.40 -21.52 4.39
C GLY A 94 12.96 -22.82 4.99
N PHE A 95 12.54 -23.23 6.18
CA PHE A 95 12.90 -24.53 6.75
C PHE A 95 11.92 -25.60 6.27
N LYS A 96 12.41 -26.61 5.56
CA LYS A 96 11.66 -27.85 5.32
C LYS A 96 12.25 -28.91 6.24
N ALA A 97 11.44 -29.45 7.15
CA ALA A 97 11.90 -30.53 8.02
C ALA A 97 12.39 -31.71 7.16
N SER A 98 13.69 -32.01 7.24
CA SER A 98 14.26 -33.19 6.60
C SER A 98 13.86 -34.42 7.41
N SER A 99 13.39 -35.47 6.74
CA SER A 99 13.06 -36.75 7.37
C SER A 99 14.27 -37.54 7.87
N LYS A 100 15.50 -37.03 7.68
CA LYS A 100 16.73 -37.65 8.21
C LYS A 100 16.80 -37.44 9.72
N ARG A 101 16.62 -38.52 10.49
CA ARG A 101 16.98 -38.55 11.91
C ARG A 101 18.50 -38.46 12.03
N PHE A 102 19.01 -37.40 12.66
CA PHE A 102 20.38 -37.38 13.15
C PHE A 102 20.42 -38.08 14.50
N SER A 103 21.30 -39.08 14.65
CA SER A 103 21.57 -39.73 15.93
C SER A 103 22.83 -39.12 16.53
N ILE A 104 22.73 -38.61 17.75
CA ILE A 104 23.88 -38.21 18.56
C ILE A 104 24.24 -39.42 19.41
N ASP A 105 25.40 -40.01 19.16
CA ASP A 105 25.96 -40.99 20.09
C ASP A 105 26.57 -40.25 21.27
N ALA A 106 25.91 -40.33 22.42
CA ALA A 106 26.36 -39.68 23.66
C ALA A 106 27.72 -40.21 24.16
N ASN A 107 28.16 -41.38 23.68
CA ASN A 107 29.41 -42.00 24.09
C ASN A 107 30.60 -41.62 23.17
N VAL A 108 30.34 -41.01 22.01
CA VAL A 108 31.39 -40.57 21.08
C VAL A 108 31.81 -39.15 21.43
N THR A 109 32.99 -39.01 22.03
CA THR A 109 33.64 -37.71 22.24
C THR A 109 34.76 -37.52 21.21
N ARG A 110 34.60 -36.54 20.31
CA ARG A 110 35.65 -36.10 19.36
C ARG A 110 36.23 -34.76 19.78
N SER A 111 36.81 -34.69 20.97
CA SER A 111 37.55 -33.49 21.41
C SER A 111 38.98 -33.55 20.87
N ILE A 112 39.43 -32.43 20.30
CA ILE A 112 40.85 -32.19 20.03
C ILE A 112 41.41 -31.39 21.20
N ARG A 113 42.59 -31.77 21.70
CA ARG A 113 43.32 -30.98 22.69
C ARG A 113 44.28 -30.07 21.91
N PHE A 114 44.38 -28.82 22.34
CA PHE A 114 45.42 -27.92 21.87
C PHE A 114 46.60 -28.06 22.84
N ASP A 115 47.79 -28.34 22.31
CA ASP A 115 49.04 -28.20 23.07
C ASP A 115 49.44 -26.70 23.07
N ASP A 116 49.94 -26.21 24.20
CA ASP A 116 50.43 -24.84 24.41
C ASP A 116 51.71 -24.52 23.63
#